data_AF-A0A3G6YKH9-F1
#
_entry.id   AF-A0A3G6YKH9-F1
#
_cell.length_a   1.000
_cell.length_b   1.000
_cell.length_c   1.000
_cell.angle_alpha   90.00
_cell.angle_beta   90.00
_cell.angle_gamma   90.00
#
_symmetry.space_group_name_H-M   'P 1'
#
loop_
_entity.id
_entity.type
_entity.pdbx_description
1 polymer ?
#
loop_
_entity_poly.entity_id
_entity_poly.type
_entity_poly.pdbx_seq_one_letter_code
_entity_poly.pdbx_strand_id
1 'polypeptide(L)'
;MLFAKKKAYKQLFISTHNLEFFKYLRKLTIPKKRTHIKSCNDPSCTSTKKNDNEDLSFYLINKENNISKLDILPNYLRKYNTEFNYLFSQIWNCAHAETELGPDQIYNFSNNMRKFFEVYTYFKYPSDQDKSVFREKFFDSENNLNHFKLVDRIANEYSHADEIFDRTMRPISSQEMITAAKFILDRLKANDVTQYDALVQSTKDIREEN
;
A
#
# COMPACT_ATOMS: atom_id res chain seq x y z
N MET A 1 10.98 23.99 7.89
CA MET A 1 12.32 23.52 7.46
C MET A 1 13.15 23.30 8.72
N LEU A 2 13.51 22.05 9.03
CA LEU A 2 14.26 21.72 10.26
C LEU A 2 15.75 21.73 9.94
N PHE A 3 16.46 22.80 10.34
CA PHE A 3 17.91 22.92 10.17
C PHE A 3 18.63 22.25 11.35
N ALA A 4 18.85 20.93 11.26
CA ALA A 4 19.66 20.21 12.24
C ALA A 4 21.15 20.30 11.86
N LYS A 5 21.99 20.90 12.73
CA LYS A 5 23.46 20.84 12.61
C LYS A 5 23.93 19.37 12.58
N LYS A 6 24.96 19.07 11.77
CA LYS A 6 25.54 17.71 11.66
C LYS A 6 26.01 17.18 13.03
N LYS A 7 25.41 16.05 13.44
CA LYS A 7 25.98 15.06 14.38
C LYS A 7 26.34 15.52 15.80
N ALA A 8 25.63 16.49 16.38
CA ALA A 8 25.82 16.90 17.78
C ALA A 8 24.92 16.16 18.80
N TYR A 9 24.48 14.94 18.49
CA TYR A 9 23.59 14.16 19.35
C TYR A 9 24.02 12.68 19.40
N LYS A 10 23.79 12.02 20.56
CA LYS A 10 24.03 10.58 20.72
C LYS A 10 22.86 9.73 20.21
N GLN A 11 21.63 10.20 20.41
CA GLN A 11 20.39 9.58 19.93
C GLN A 11 19.37 10.68 19.63
N LEU A 12 18.51 10.46 18.64
CA LEU A 12 17.44 11.39 18.24
C LEU A 12 16.12 10.64 18.14
N PHE A 13 15.12 11.11 18.87
CA PHE A 13 13.75 10.61 18.79
C PHE A 13 12.86 11.68 18.16
N ILE A 14 12.06 11.30 17.17
CA ILE A 14 11.09 12.19 16.53
C ILE A 14 9.72 11.50 16.58
N SER A 15 8.75 12.17 17.16
CA SER A 15 7.34 11.76 17.14
C SER A 15 6.56 12.73 16.25
N THR A 16 5.70 12.21 15.39
CA THR A 16 4.84 13.04 14.53
C THR A 16 3.57 12.29 14.16
N HIS A 17 2.47 13.03 14.03
CA HIS A 17 1.22 12.57 13.43
C HIS A 17 1.12 12.98 11.94
N ASN A 18 2.08 13.77 11.43
CA ASN A 18 2.09 14.25 10.06
C ASN A 18 2.88 13.27 9.17
N LEU A 19 2.16 12.55 8.31
CA LEU A 19 2.72 11.55 7.41
C LEU A 19 3.66 12.16 6.35
N GLU A 20 3.40 13.37 5.88
CA GLU A 20 4.28 14.06 4.92
C GLU A 20 5.62 14.43 5.56
N PHE A 21 5.58 14.93 6.80
CA PHE A 21 6.78 15.19 7.57
C PHE A 21 7.56 13.90 7.86
N PHE A 22 6.86 12.81 8.20
CA PHE A 22 7.49 11.49 8.34
C PHE A 22 8.20 11.04 7.06
N LYS A 23 7.54 11.15 5.89
CA LYS A 23 8.13 10.84 4.58
C LYS A 23 9.34 11.71 4.27
N TYR A 24 9.31 12.98 4.66
CA TYR A 24 10.45 13.88 4.52
C TYR A 24 11.63 13.45 5.40
N LEU A 25 11.39 13.11 6.67
CA LEU A 25 12.43 12.64 7.60
C LEU A 25 13.15 11.39 7.11
N ARG A 26 12.41 10.45 6.50
CA ARG A 26 12.97 9.24 5.87
C ARG A 26 14.01 9.54 4.78
N LYS A 27 13.93 10.70 4.12
CA LYS A 27 14.88 11.13 3.07
C LYS A 27 16.08 11.92 3.60
N LEU A 28 16.12 12.23 4.89
CA LEU A 28 17.26 12.94 5.50
C LEU A 28 18.45 12.00 5.72
N THR A 29 19.50 12.52 6.40
CA THR A 29 20.71 11.74 6.69
C THR A 29 20.39 10.55 7.60
N ILE A 30 20.57 9.33 7.08
CA ILE A 30 20.43 8.09 7.84
C ILE A 30 21.69 7.89 8.68
N PRO A 31 21.58 7.83 10.02
CA PRO A 31 22.71 7.47 10.88
C PRO A 31 23.16 6.05 10.55
N LYS A 32 24.48 5.83 10.51
CA LYS A 32 25.07 4.53 10.20
C LYS A 32 25.85 4.01 11.40
N LYS A 33 25.59 2.78 11.81
CA LYS A 33 26.38 2.06 12.78
C LYS A 33 27.49 1.33 12.03
N ARG A 34 28.73 1.75 12.29
CA ARG A 34 29.92 1.10 11.73
C ARG A 34 30.22 -0.16 12.53
N THR A 35 30.10 -1.30 11.89
CA THR A 35 30.56 -2.58 12.44
C THR A 35 31.63 -3.18 11.53
N HIS A 36 32.41 -4.11 12.06
CA HIS A 36 33.37 -4.89 11.30
C HIS A 36 32.86 -6.33 11.25
N ILE A 37 32.70 -6.87 10.04
CA ILE A 37 32.28 -8.26 9.82
C ILE A 37 33.44 -9.02 9.16
N LYS A 38 33.58 -10.31 9.42
CA LYS A 38 34.56 -11.16 8.72
C LYS A 38 34.38 -11.03 7.20
N SER A 39 35.48 -10.86 6.47
CA SER A 39 35.45 -10.71 5.00
C SER A 39 35.39 -12.04 4.24
N CYS A 40 35.37 -13.15 4.98
CA CYS A 40 35.64 -14.50 4.54
C CYS A 40 34.84 -15.45 5.44
N ASN A 41 34.35 -16.56 4.87
CA ASN A 41 33.57 -17.56 5.60
C ASN A 41 34.45 -18.57 6.36
N ASP A 42 35.77 -18.48 6.23
CA ASP A 42 36.74 -19.35 6.89
C ASP A 42 36.90 -18.97 8.39
N PRO A 43 36.74 -19.91 9.34
CA PRO A 43 36.93 -19.67 10.77
C PRO A 43 38.31 -19.10 11.14
N SER A 44 39.36 -19.48 10.41
CA SER A 44 40.76 -19.09 10.64
C SER A 44 41.12 -17.70 10.10
N CYS A 45 40.25 -17.12 9.28
CA CYS A 45 40.51 -15.85 8.63
C CYS A 45 40.27 -14.66 9.57
N THR A 46 41.28 -13.80 9.68
CA THR A 46 41.31 -12.60 10.54
C THR A 46 40.93 -11.32 9.81
N SER A 47 40.70 -11.39 8.49
CA SER A 47 40.35 -10.24 7.68
C SER A 47 38.91 -9.78 7.95
N THR A 48 38.73 -8.47 8.16
CA THR A 48 37.42 -7.86 8.38
C THR A 48 37.11 -6.83 7.29
N LYS A 49 35.85 -6.75 6.89
CA LYS A 49 35.32 -5.70 6.04
C LYS A 49 34.45 -4.75 6.87
N LYS A 50 34.48 -3.47 6.50
CA LYS A 50 33.57 -2.47 7.06
C LYS A 50 32.15 -2.83 6.65
N ASN A 51 31.26 -2.88 7.61
CA ASN A 51 29.83 -2.98 7.38
C ASN A 51 29.14 -1.77 7.99
N ASP A 52 28.48 -1.00 7.13
CA ASP A 52 27.81 0.23 7.50
C ASP A 52 26.30 -0.04 7.49
N ASN A 53 25.77 -0.52 8.61
CA ASN A 53 24.33 -0.75 8.76
C ASN A 53 23.61 0.54 9.13
N GLU A 54 22.35 0.68 8.70
CA GLU A 54 21.48 1.76 9.14
C GLU A 54 21.19 1.62 10.65
N ASP A 55 21.35 2.71 11.38
CA ASP A 55 21.06 2.79 12.82
C ASP A 55 19.74 3.54 13.04
N LEU A 56 18.68 3.00 12.44
CA LEU A 56 17.39 3.67 12.33
C LEU A 56 16.24 2.67 12.53
N SER A 57 15.29 3.04 13.38
CA SER A 57 14.09 2.24 13.65
C SER A 57 12.86 3.13 13.57
N PHE A 58 11.76 2.56 13.07
CA PHE A 58 10.48 3.23 12.93
C PHE A 58 9.41 2.50 13.73
N TYR A 59 8.60 3.26 14.46
CA TYR A 59 7.57 2.71 15.35
C TYR A 59 6.25 3.45 15.15
N LEU A 60 5.15 2.75 15.40
CA LEU A 60 3.80 3.29 15.52
C LEU A 60 3.43 3.37 17.01
N ILE A 61 2.80 4.46 17.43
CA ILE A 61 2.26 4.58 18.79
C ILE A 61 0.78 4.23 18.73
N ASN A 62 0.40 3.10 19.33
CA ASN A 62 -0.98 2.65 19.46
C ASN A 62 -1.49 2.89 20.88
N LYS A 63 -2.73 3.38 21.00
CA LYS A 63 -3.35 3.63 22.30
C LYS A 63 -4.56 2.70 22.48
N GLU A 64 -4.49 1.84 23.48
CA GLU A 64 -5.56 0.91 23.86
C GLU A 64 -5.82 1.02 25.35
N ASN A 65 -7.07 1.26 25.76
CA ASN A 65 -7.52 1.21 27.16
C ASN A 65 -6.57 1.95 28.15
N ASN A 66 -6.18 3.18 27.79
CA ASN A 66 -5.24 4.04 28.53
C ASN A 66 -3.75 3.61 28.56
N ILE A 67 -3.38 2.56 27.84
CA ILE A 67 -1.99 2.15 27.64
C ILE A 67 -1.51 2.64 26.26
N SER A 68 -0.28 3.17 26.20
CA SER A 68 0.39 3.47 24.92
C SER A 68 1.41 2.38 24.63
N LYS A 69 1.31 1.75 23.47
CA LYS A 69 2.21 0.70 22.98
C LYS A 69 3.02 1.23 21.81
N LEU A 70 4.28 0.80 21.73
CA LEU A 70 5.16 1.06 20.59
C LEU A 70 5.25 -0.21 19.76
N ASP A 71 4.60 -0.20 18.60
CA ASP A 71 4.64 -1.29 17.65
C ASP A 71 5.63 -0.96 16.53
N ILE A 72 6.21 -1.97 15.89
CA ILE A 72 7.08 -1.76 14.72
C ILE A 72 6.25 -1.13 13.61
N LEU A 73 6.81 -0.12 12.93
CA LEU A 73 6.09 0.51 11.83
C LEU A 73 5.91 -0.50 10.68
N PRO A 74 4.67 -0.71 10.19
CA PRO A 74 4.42 -1.62 9.09
C PRO A 74 5.23 -1.31 7.83
N ASN A 75 5.67 -2.35 7.13
CA ASN A 75 6.51 -2.23 5.95
C ASN A 75 5.94 -1.36 4.83
N TYR A 76 4.62 -1.38 4.63
CA TYR A 76 4.00 -0.55 3.60
C TYR A 76 4.19 0.96 3.86
N LEU A 77 4.22 1.39 5.13
CA LEU A 77 4.54 2.77 5.51
C LEU A 77 6.05 3.04 5.52
N ARG A 78 6.85 2.01 5.82
CA ARG A 78 8.31 2.08 5.91
C ARG A 78 9.00 2.08 4.53
N LYS A 79 8.51 1.32 3.56
CA LYS A 79 9.18 1.09 2.26
C LYS A 79 8.69 2.06 1.19
N TYR A 80 7.38 2.21 1.05
CA TYR A 80 6.79 3.01 -0.02
C TYR A 80 6.52 4.45 0.41
N ASN A 81 6.59 5.39 -0.53
CA ASN A 81 6.32 6.82 -0.30
C ASN A 81 4.85 7.19 -0.60
N THR A 82 4.17 6.39 -1.42
CA THR A 82 2.77 6.57 -1.77
C THR A 82 1.97 5.39 -1.22
N GLU A 83 0.68 5.60 -1.04
CA GLU A 83 -0.24 4.51 -0.69
C GLU A 83 -0.52 3.57 -1.86
N PHE A 84 0.00 3.85 -3.06
CA PHE A 84 -0.30 3.09 -4.27
C PHE A 84 -0.07 1.58 -4.12
N ASN A 85 1.10 1.17 -3.62
CA ASN A 85 1.41 -0.24 -3.37
C ASN A 85 0.52 -0.84 -2.27
N TYR A 86 0.20 -0.06 -1.24
CA TYR A 86 -0.74 -0.49 -0.20
C TYR A 86 -2.14 -0.72 -0.78
N LEU A 87 -2.67 0.22 -1.56
CA LEU A 87 -3.99 0.11 -2.17
C LEU A 87 -4.08 -1.10 -3.11
N PHE A 88 -3.05 -1.32 -3.94
CA PHE A 88 -2.96 -2.55 -4.74
C PHE A 88 -2.96 -3.79 -3.87
N SER A 89 -2.19 -3.80 -2.77
CA SER A 89 -2.14 -4.95 -1.86
C SER A 89 -3.50 -5.29 -1.24
N GLN A 90 -4.36 -4.29 -0.99
CA GLN A 90 -5.72 -4.52 -0.48
C GLN A 90 -6.59 -5.22 -1.53
N ILE A 91 -6.50 -4.82 -2.79
CA ILE A 91 -7.19 -5.49 -3.90
C ILE A 91 -6.66 -6.93 -4.06
N TRP A 92 -5.34 -7.10 -4.00
CA TRP A 92 -4.70 -8.40 -4.07
C TRP A 92 -5.15 -9.34 -2.94
N ASN A 93 -5.16 -8.85 -1.70
CA ASN A 93 -5.59 -9.61 -0.53
C ASN A 93 -7.06 -10.05 -0.67
N CYS A 94 -7.94 -9.16 -1.14
CA CYS A 94 -9.34 -9.48 -1.37
C CYS A 94 -9.49 -10.57 -2.44
N ALA A 95 -8.79 -10.46 -3.58
CA ALA A 95 -8.85 -11.46 -4.65
C ALA A 95 -8.38 -12.87 -4.22
N HIS A 96 -7.50 -12.95 -3.21
CA HIS A 96 -6.93 -14.20 -2.67
C HIS A 96 -7.53 -14.61 -1.33
N ALA A 97 -8.65 -14.02 -0.91
CA ALA A 97 -9.34 -14.46 0.29
C ALA A 97 -9.91 -15.89 0.09
N GLU A 98 -9.51 -16.82 0.96
CA GLU A 98 -10.03 -18.20 0.98
C GLU A 98 -11.28 -18.34 1.86
N THR A 99 -11.48 -17.38 2.76
CA THR A 99 -12.63 -17.29 3.68
C THR A 99 -13.43 -16.03 3.41
N GLU A 100 -14.57 -15.88 4.10
CA GLU A 100 -15.29 -14.61 4.11
C GLU A 100 -14.39 -13.45 4.54
N LEU A 101 -14.61 -12.29 3.92
CA LEU A 101 -13.91 -11.06 4.24
C LEU A 101 -14.31 -10.57 5.63
N GLY A 102 -13.34 -10.10 6.41
CA GLY A 102 -13.62 -9.47 7.69
C GLY A 102 -14.37 -8.14 7.52
N PRO A 103 -15.05 -7.63 8.57
CA PRO A 103 -15.79 -6.37 8.50
C PRO A 103 -14.96 -5.20 7.95
N ASP A 104 -13.74 -5.03 8.44
CA ASP A 104 -12.84 -3.95 7.99
C ASP A 104 -12.48 -4.06 6.52
N GLN A 105 -12.33 -5.28 5.98
CA GLN A 105 -12.05 -5.47 4.55
C GLN A 105 -13.27 -5.08 3.72
N ILE A 106 -14.47 -5.49 4.14
CA ILE A 106 -15.73 -5.17 3.46
C ILE A 106 -15.94 -3.66 3.40
N TYR A 107 -15.87 -2.97 4.55
CA TYR A 107 -16.15 -1.52 4.61
C TYR A 107 -15.09 -0.66 3.90
N ASN A 108 -13.83 -1.13 3.83
CA ASN A 108 -12.76 -0.35 3.21
C ASN A 108 -12.46 -0.72 1.74
N PHE A 109 -12.96 -1.85 1.24
CA PHE A 109 -12.60 -2.35 -0.09
C PHE A 109 -12.94 -1.35 -1.20
N SER A 110 -14.17 -0.83 -1.21
CA SER A 110 -14.66 0.14 -2.20
C SER A 110 -13.77 1.39 -2.26
N ASN A 111 -13.45 1.98 -1.10
CA ASN A 111 -12.62 3.17 -0.98
C ASN A 111 -11.17 2.91 -1.43
N ASN A 112 -10.58 1.79 -0.99
CA ASN A 112 -9.23 1.41 -1.41
C ASN A 112 -9.14 1.18 -2.93
N MET A 113 -10.14 0.49 -3.48
CA MET A 113 -10.26 0.24 -4.91
C MET A 113 -10.40 1.54 -5.71
N ARG A 114 -11.27 2.46 -5.28
CA ARG A 114 -11.45 3.76 -5.92
C ARG A 114 -10.16 4.56 -5.95
N LYS A 115 -9.51 4.73 -4.79
CA LYS A 115 -8.23 5.46 -4.70
C LYS A 115 -7.14 4.83 -5.57
N PHE A 116 -7.08 3.50 -5.62
CA PHE A 116 -6.14 2.80 -6.50
C PHE A 116 -6.37 3.21 -7.95
N PHE A 117 -7.62 3.17 -8.43
CA PHE A 117 -7.93 3.55 -9.81
C PHE A 117 -7.72 5.02 -10.09
N GLU A 118 -7.99 5.93 -9.15
CA GLU A 118 -7.69 7.35 -9.30
C GLU A 118 -6.20 7.59 -9.54
N VAL A 119 -5.34 6.98 -8.72
CA VAL A 119 -3.88 7.10 -8.88
C VAL A 119 -3.42 6.39 -10.15
N TYR A 120 -3.91 5.18 -10.42
CA TYR A 120 -3.53 4.40 -11.59
C TYR A 120 -3.88 5.12 -12.90
N THR A 121 -5.13 5.57 -13.03
CA THR A 121 -5.62 6.24 -14.24
C THR A 121 -4.98 7.60 -14.42
N TYR A 122 -4.69 8.34 -13.35
CA TYR A 122 -3.98 9.62 -13.44
C TYR A 122 -2.63 9.47 -14.12
N PHE A 123 -1.85 8.45 -13.76
CA PHE A 123 -0.54 8.21 -14.37
C PHE A 123 -0.62 7.51 -15.74
N LYS A 124 -1.57 6.59 -15.92
CA LYS A 124 -1.73 5.84 -17.18
C LYS A 124 -2.32 6.72 -18.30
N TYR A 125 -3.22 7.64 -17.94
CA TYR A 125 -3.96 8.51 -18.86
C TYR A 125 -3.90 9.97 -18.37
N PRO A 126 -2.74 10.65 -18.52
CA PRO A 126 -2.57 12.03 -18.07
C PRO A 126 -3.26 13.00 -19.03
N SER A 127 -4.59 13.01 -19.00
CA SER A 127 -5.43 13.87 -19.84
C SER A 127 -6.66 14.37 -19.06
N ASP A 128 -7.25 15.46 -19.54
CA ASP A 128 -8.47 16.05 -18.97
C ASP A 128 -9.76 15.36 -19.45
N GLN A 129 -9.68 14.24 -20.18
CA GLN A 129 -10.87 13.48 -20.59
C GLN A 129 -11.58 12.87 -19.38
N ASP A 130 -12.87 12.58 -19.55
CA ASP A 130 -13.67 11.95 -18.51
C ASP A 130 -13.04 10.60 -18.10
N LYS A 131 -12.80 10.46 -16.79
CA LYS A 131 -12.27 9.24 -16.17
C LYS A 131 -13.17 8.03 -16.41
N SER A 132 -14.47 8.22 -16.66
CA SER A 132 -15.41 7.15 -17.00
C SER A 132 -14.99 6.41 -18.27
N VAL A 133 -14.60 7.15 -19.32
CA VAL A 133 -14.17 6.61 -20.62
C VAL A 133 -12.89 5.78 -20.47
N PHE A 134 -11.95 6.22 -19.64
CA PHE A 134 -10.74 5.44 -19.36
C PHE A 134 -11.02 4.16 -18.59
N ARG A 135 -11.99 4.18 -17.66
CA ARG A 135 -12.42 2.95 -16.97
C ARG A 135 -13.06 1.97 -17.94
N GLU A 136 -13.97 2.43 -18.80
CA GLU A 136 -14.60 1.57 -19.82
C GLU A 136 -13.56 0.89 -20.73
N LYS A 137 -12.60 1.67 -21.24
CA LYS A 137 -11.48 1.15 -22.04
C LYS A 137 -10.60 0.18 -21.26
N PHE A 138 -10.23 0.53 -20.04
CA PHE A 138 -9.37 -0.32 -19.19
C PHE A 138 -9.99 -1.69 -18.93
N PHE A 139 -11.30 -1.71 -18.65
CA PHE A 139 -12.05 -2.93 -18.35
C PHE A 139 -12.54 -3.67 -19.59
N ASP A 140 -12.36 -3.12 -20.79
CA ASP A 140 -12.93 -3.69 -22.03
C ASP A 140 -14.42 -3.98 -21.83
N SER A 141 -15.16 -2.91 -21.51
CA SER A 141 -16.56 -2.98 -21.05
C SER A 141 -17.50 -3.64 -22.06
N GLU A 142 -17.18 -3.59 -23.36
CA GLU A 142 -17.95 -4.24 -24.42
C GLU A 142 -17.95 -5.77 -24.24
N ASN A 143 -16.78 -6.37 -23.96
CA ASN A 143 -16.65 -7.81 -23.75
C ASN A 143 -16.89 -8.23 -22.30
N ASN A 144 -16.76 -7.32 -21.34
CA ASN A 144 -16.81 -7.61 -19.90
C ASN A 144 -17.89 -6.83 -19.13
N LEU A 145 -19.01 -6.52 -19.79
CA LEU A 145 -20.04 -5.60 -19.27
C LEU A 145 -20.51 -5.91 -17.86
N ASN A 146 -20.77 -7.19 -17.53
CA ASN A 146 -21.25 -7.59 -16.21
C ASN A 146 -20.22 -7.33 -15.10
N HIS A 147 -18.95 -7.66 -15.35
CA HIS A 147 -17.87 -7.43 -14.41
C HIS A 147 -17.57 -5.93 -14.27
N PHE A 148 -17.61 -5.18 -15.37
CA PHE A 148 -17.48 -3.72 -15.34
C PHE A 148 -18.59 -3.08 -14.49
N LYS A 149 -19.86 -3.45 -14.72
CA LYS A 149 -21.00 -2.95 -13.91
C LYS A 149 -20.86 -3.29 -12.44
N LEU A 150 -20.34 -4.47 -12.11
CA LEU A 150 -20.08 -4.86 -10.73
C LEU A 150 -19.00 -3.97 -10.08
N VAL A 151 -17.88 -3.77 -10.76
CA VAL A 151 -16.79 -2.90 -10.28
C VAL A 151 -17.28 -1.46 -10.12
N ASP A 152 -18.03 -0.94 -11.10
CA ASP A 152 -18.56 0.42 -11.06
C ASP A 152 -19.60 0.59 -9.93
N ARG A 153 -20.45 -0.41 -9.70
CA ARG A 153 -21.36 -0.44 -8.56
C ARG A 153 -20.61 -0.39 -7.22
N ILE A 154 -19.58 -1.22 -7.04
CA ILE A 154 -18.74 -1.23 -5.83
C ILE A 154 -18.03 0.11 -5.65
N ALA A 155 -17.51 0.67 -6.74
CA ALA A 155 -16.84 1.97 -6.70
C ALA A 155 -17.80 3.06 -6.22
N ASN A 156 -19.04 3.05 -6.72
CA ASN A 156 -20.04 4.10 -6.51
C ASN A 156 -20.96 3.89 -5.29
N GLU A 157 -20.82 2.78 -4.57
CA GLU A 157 -21.64 2.43 -3.40
C GLU A 157 -21.56 3.51 -2.30
N TYR A 158 -20.37 4.05 -2.04
CA TYR A 158 -20.14 4.99 -0.93
C TYR A 158 -20.03 6.47 -1.35
N SER A 159 -20.04 6.82 -2.65
CA SER A 159 -20.15 8.24 -3.06
C SER A 159 -21.59 8.75 -3.14
N HIS A 160 -22.58 7.86 -3.22
CA HIS A 160 -24.00 8.23 -3.31
C HIS A 160 -24.83 7.74 -2.12
N ALA A 161 -24.18 7.29 -1.05
CA ALA A 161 -24.87 6.90 0.19
C ALA A 161 -25.69 8.07 0.78
N ASP A 162 -25.33 9.32 0.45
CA ASP A 162 -26.09 10.52 0.83
C ASP A 162 -27.33 10.80 -0.04
N GLU A 163 -27.47 10.17 -1.23
CA GLU A 163 -28.55 10.51 -2.20
C GLU A 163 -29.62 9.42 -2.34
N ILE A 164 -29.33 8.13 -2.13
CA ILE A 164 -30.28 7.03 -2.38
C ILE A 164 -30.19 5.93 -1.29
N PHE A 165 -31.07 6.02 -0.30
CA PHE A 165 -31.21 5.05 0.80
C PHE A 165 -31.45 3.60 0.35
N ASP A 166 -32.12 3.37 -0.79
CA ASP A 166 -32.35 2.02 -1.32
C ASP A 166 -31.06 1.31 -1.79
N ARG A 167 -29.99 2.06 -2.13
CA ARG A 167 -28.71 1.46 -2.53
C ARG A 167 -27.91 0.91 -1.35
N THR A 168 -28.20 1.36 -0.13
CA THR A 168 -27.62 0.80 1.10
C THR A 168 -28.33 -0.46 1.59
N MET A 169 -29.49 -0.82 0.99
CA MET A 169 -30.30 -1.97 1.43
C MET A 169 -29.84 -3.32 0.87
N ARG A 170 -28.96 -3.36 -0.14
CA ARG A 170 -28.35 -4.61 -0.63
C ARG A 170 -26.85 -4.60 -0.36
N PRO A 171 -26.40 -5.14 0.78
CA PRO A 171 -24.98 -5.23 1.06
C PRO A 171 -24.29 -6.04 -0.03
N ILE A 172 -23.21 -5.49 -0.60
CA ILE A 172 -22.36 -6.23 -1.53
C ILE A 172 -21.75 -7.40 -0.76
N SER A 173 -21.97 -8.60 -1.28
CA SER A 173 -21.47 -9.80 -0.63
C SER A 173 -19.94 -9.88 -0.73
N SER A 174 -19.31 -10.53 0.26
CA SER A 174 -17.87 -10.85 0.21
C SER A 174 -17.49 -11.50 -1.13
N GLN A 175 -18.35 -12.37 -1.67
CA GLN A 175 -18.12 -13.05 -2.93
C GLN A 175 -18.10 -12.10 -4.13
N GLU A 176 -18.97 -11.09 -4.16
CA GLU A 176 -19.00 -10.08 -5.21
C GLU A 176 -17.74 -9.20 -5.16
N MET A 177 -17.25 -8.84 -3.97
CA MET A 177 -15.99 -8.10 -3.82
C MET A 177 -14.79 -8.92 -4.29
N ILE A 178 -14.70 -10.21 -3.91
CA ILE A 178 -13.64 -11.12 -4.36
C ILE A 178 -13.68 -11.27 -5.89
N THR A 179 -14.87 -11.40 -6.47
CA THR A 179 -15.06 -11.52 -7.92
C THR A 179 -14.59 -10.26 -8.65
N ALA A 180 -14.96 -9.09 -8.14
CA ALA A 180 -14.51 -7.81 -8.68
C ALA A 180 -12.98 -7.65 -8.56
N ALA A 181 -12.40 -8.01 -7.41
CA ALA A 181 -10.97 -7.95 -7.19
C ALA A 181 -10.19 -8.85 -8.16
N LYS A 182 -10.63 -10.09 -8.38
CA LYS A 182 -10.04 -11.02 -9.36
C LYS A 182 -10.08 -10.44 -10.77
N PHE A 183 -11.25 -9.96 -11.19
CA PHE A 183 -11.41 -9.33 -12.49
C PHE A 183 -10.48 -8.12 -12.69
N ILE A 184 -10.32 -7.28 -11.65
CA ILE A 184 -9.38 -6.14 -11.68
C ILE A 184 -7.94 -6.63 -11.89
N LEU A 185 -7.50 -7.66 -11.17
CA LEU A 185 -6.17 -8.22 -11.33
C LEU A 185 -5.94 -8.78 -12.73
N ASP A 186 -6.93 -9.47 -13.30
CA ASP A 186 -6.86 -10.01 -14.66
C ASP A 186 -6.71 -8.88 -15.70
N ARG A 187 -7.46 -7.79 -15.53
CA ARG A 187 -7.35 -6.61 -16.41
C ARG A 187 -6.02 -5.88 -16.25
N LEU A 188 -5.50 -5.74 -15.03
CA LEU A 188 -4.16 -5.17 -14.81
C LEU A 188 -3.09 -5.99 -15.53
N LYS A 189 -3.14 -7.32 -15.41
CA LYS A 189 -2.22 -8.25 -16.05
C LYS A 189 -2.34 -8.21 -17.59
N ALA A 190 -3.55 -8.22 -18.12
CA ALA A 190 -3.80 -8.17 -19.56
C ALA A 190 -3.31 -6.85 -20.20
N ASN A 191 -3.46 -5.73 -19.48
CA ASN A 191 -3.05 -4.42 -19.98
C ASN A 191 -1.54 -4.18 -19.86
N ASP A 192 -0.88 -4.71 -18.83
CA ASP A 192 0.56 -4.50 -18.58
C ASP A 192 1.13 -5.56 -17.62
N VAL A 193 1.63 -6.66 -18.19
CA VAL A 193 2.19 -7.78 -17.40
C VAL A 193 3.39 -7.33 -16.56
N THR A 194 4.28 -6.50 -17.13
CA THR A 194 5.49 -6.06 -16.44
C THR A 194 5.15 -5.22 -15.21
N GLN A 195 4.21 -4.28 -15.34
CA GLN A 195 3.74 -3.50 -14.21
C GLN A 195 3.00 -4.36 -13.19
N TYR A 196 2.16 -5.30 -13.65
CA TYR A 196 1.45 -6.23 -12.78
C TYR A 196 2.42 -7.06 -11.94
N ASP A 197 3.44 -7.66 -12.53
CA ASP A 197 4.41 -8.48 -11.80
C ASP A 197 5.18 -7.66 -10.74
N ALA A 198 5.52 -6.40 -11.06
CA ALA A 198 6.12 -5.49 -10.09
C ALA A 198 5.17 -5.14 -8.93
N LEU A 199 3.88 -4.94 -9.22
CA LEU A 199 2.84 -4.72 -8.21
C LEU A 199 2.67 -5.96 -7.31
N VAL A 200 2.62 -7.16 -7.90
CA VAL A 200 2.56 -8.42 -7.14
C VAL A 200 3.78 -8.59 -6.24
N GLN A 201 4.99 -8.35 -6.76
CA GLN A 201 6.20 -8.40 -5.93
C GLN A 201 6.13 -7.41 -4.76
N SER A 202 5.58 -6.21 -4.98
CA SER A 202 5.40 -5.23 -3.91
C SER A 202 4.49 -5.71 -2.78
N THR A 203 3.55 -6.62 -3.04
CA THR A 203 2.71 -7.22 -1.98
C THR A 203 3.49 -8.15 -1.06
N LYS A 204 4.50 -8.85 -1.57
CA LYS A 204 5.40 -9.69 -0.76
C LYS A 204 6.26 -8.81 0.13
N ASP A 205 6.82 -7.75 -0.45
CA ASP A 205 7.62 -6.77 0.27
C ASP A 205 6.86 -6.06 1.41
N ILE A 206 5.53 -5.95 1.28
CA ILE A 206 4.66 -5.40 2.34
C ILE A 206 4.45 -6.43 3.46
N ARG A 207 4.41 -7.72 3.13
CA ARG A 207 4.14 -8.83 4.05
C ARG A 207 5.39 -9.39 4.74
N GLU A 208 6.57 -9.23 4.16
CA GLU A 208 7.82 -9.83 4.67
C GLU A 208 8.34 -9.14 5.94
N GLU A 209 8.19 -9.80 7.09
CA GLU A 209 8.76 -9.42 8.39
C GLU A 209 9.65 -10.51 9.02
N ASN A 210 10.06 -11.53 8.26
CA ASN A 210 10.92 -12.58 8.82
C ASN A 210 12.36 -12.12 9.02
#